data_AF-H8YWG6-F1
#
_entry.id   AF-H8YWG6-F1
#
_cell.length_a   1.000
_cell.length_b   1.000
_cell.length_c   1.000
_cell.angle_alpha   90.00
_cell.angle_beta   90.00
_cell.angle_gamma   90.00
#
_symmetry.space_group_name_H-M   'P 1'
#
loop_
_entity.id
_entity.type
_entity.pdbx_description
1 polymer ?
#
loop_
_entity_poly.entity_id
_entity_poly.type
_entity_poly.pdbx_seq_one_letter_code
_entity_poly.pdbx_strand_id
1 'polypeptide(L)' 'MMVSTNPNIRTLVSQAVTQYPWLSPEKGRRHWRLRSQRSQDFVLIPFSPSDRRVVKHLQAQIRRLAEYGRGFINGKHH' A
#
# COMPACT_ATOMS: atom_id res chain seq x y z
N MET A 1 -11.30 -10.92 4.97
CA MET A 1 -10.40 -10.16 5.87
C MET A 1 -10.38 -8.70 5.44
N MET A 2 -10.49 -7.76 6.37
CA MET A 2 -10.58 -6.33 6.06
C MET A 2 -9.17 -5.69 6.04
N VAL A 3 -8.81 -4.98 4.97
CA VAL A 3 -7.48 -4.34 4.81
C VAL A 3 -7.36 -3.00 5.56
N SER A 4 -8.49 -2.30 5.77
CA SER A 4 -8.60 -1.04 6.51
C SER A 4 -10.05 -0.80 6.91
N THR A 5 -10.30 -0.17 8.05
CA THR A 5 -11.62 0.29 8.51
C THR A 5 -12.14 1.46 7.68
N ASN A 6 -11.25 2.22 7.04
CA ASN A 6 -11.61 3.38 6.22
C ASN A 6 -12.04 2.94 4.80
N PRO A 7 -13.28 3.26 4.35
CA PRO A 7 -13.77 2.89 3.02
C PRO A 7 -12.94 3.49 1.88
N ASN A 8 -12.45 4.72 2.02
CA ASN A 8 -11.67 5.38 0.97
C ASN A 8 -10.34 4.66 0.72
N ILE A 9 -9.71 4.15 1.78
CA ILE A 9 -8.48 3.36 1.67
C ILE A 9 -8.75 2.01 1.00
N ARG A 10 -9.86 1.35 1.35
CA ARG A 10 -10.26 0.10 0.69
C ARG A 10 -10.46 0.30 -0.81
N THR A 11 -11.18 1.36 -1.20
CA THR A 11 -11.38 1.72 -2.61
C THR A 11 -10.05 2.00 -3.30
N LEU A 12 -9.16 2.76 -2.66
CA LEU A 12 -7.87 3.14 -3.22
C LEU A 12 -6.96 1.93 -3.44
N VAL A 13 -6.89 1.01 -2.47
CA VAL A 13 -6.13 -0.24 -2.61
C VAL A 13 -6.73 -1.11 -3.72
N SER A 14 -8.05 -1.24 -3.78
CA SER A 14 -8.74 -1.99 -4.84
C SER A 14 -8.41 -1.44 -6.22
N GLN A 15 -8.56 -0.12 -6.41
CA GLN A 15 -8.22 0.58 -7.64
C GLN A 15 -6.76 0.38 -8.03
N ALA A 16 -5.84 0.46 -7.07
CA ALA A 16 -4.42 0.29 -7.33
C ALA A 16 -4.08 -1.12 -7.85
N VAL A 17 -4.70 -2.16 -7.28
CA VAL A 17 -4.48 -3.55 -7.73
C VAL A 17 -5.10 -3.79 -9.11
N THR A 18 -6.26 -3.17 -9.39
CA THR A 18 -6.87 -3.22 -10.73
C THR A 18 -6.04 -2.50 -11.78
N GLN A 19 -5.48 -1.33 -11.45
CA GLN A 19 -4.70 -0.50 -12.37
C GLN A 19 -3.28 -1.03 -12.60
N TYR A 20 -2.68 -1.64 -11.57
CA TYR A 20 -1.31 -2.11 -11.58
C TYR A 20 -1.26 -3.59 -11.21
N PRO A 21 -1.28 -4.51 -12.19
CA PRO A 21 -1.35 -5.95 -11.95
C PRO A 21 -0.18 -6.53 -11.15
N TRP A 22 0.95 -5.83 -11.10
CA TRP A 22 2.12 -6.21 -10.31
C TRP A 22 2.05 -5.75 -8.85
N LEU A 23 1.01 -5.01 -8.45
CA LEU A 23 0.76 -4.69 -7.05
C LEU A 23 -0.15 -5.75 -6.43
N SER A 24 0.23 -6.26 -5.27
CA SER A 24 -0.58 -7.23 -4.54
C SER A 24 -0.71 -6.86 -3.05
N PRO A 25 -1.91 -6.96 -2.47
CA PRO A 25 -2.09 -6.78 -1.04
C PRO A 25 -1.58 -8.02 -0.30
N GLU A 26 -0.64 -7.82 0.61
CA GLU A 26 -0.03 -8.85 1.42
C GLU A 26 -0.34 -8.58 2.91
N LYS A 27 -0.69 -9.62 3.65
CA LYS A 27 -0.89 -9.52 5.10
C LYS A 27 0.48 -9.48 5.79
N GLY A 28 0.83 -8.33 6.38
CA GLY A 28 2.00 -8.22 7.25
C GLY A 28 1.72 -8.66 8.70
N ARG A 29 2.75 -8.64 9.56
CA ARG A 29 2.62 -9.02 10.98
C ARG A 29 1.66 -8.14 11.78
N ARG A 30 1.68 -6.82 11.54
CA ARG A 30 0.85 -5.83 12.26
C ARG A 30 -0.13 -5.10 11.35
N HIS A 31 0.28 -4.83 10.11
CA HIS A 31 -0.52 -4.10 9.14
C HIS A 31 -0.54 -4.83 7.81
N TRP A 32 -1.63 -4.66 7.07
CA TRP A 32 -1.65 -4.99 5.65
C TRP A 32 -0.65 -4.09 4.92
N ARG A 33 -0.10 -4.62 3.83
CA ARG A 33 0.86 -3.91 2.99
C ARG A 33 0.51 -4.15 1.53
N LEU A 34 0.74 -3.15 0.69
CA LEU A 34 0.63 -3.30 -0.75
C LEU A 34 2.05 -3.46 -1.30
N ARG A 35 2.37 -4.62 -1.87
CA ARG A 35 3.70 -4.97 -2.34
C ARG A 35 3.77 -4.87 -3.86
N SER A 36 4.89 -4.37 -4.38
CA SER A 36 5.22 -4.43 -5.79
C SER A 36 6.02 -5.70 -6.08
N GLN A 37 5.52 -6.54 -6.98
CA GLN A 37 6.27 -7.70 -7.46
C GLN A 37 7.47 -7.31 -8.32
N ARG A 38 7.48 -6.11 -8.91
CA ARG A 38 8.58 -5.62 -9.76
C ARG A 38 9.80 -5.22 -8.95
N SER A 39 9.61 -4.42 -7.90
CA SER A 39 10.72 -3.89 -7.09
C SER A 39 10.90 -4.61 -5.76
N GLN A 40 9.95 -5.48 -5.36
CA GLN A 40 9.90 -6.13 -4.04
C GLN A 40 9.65 -5.17 -2.87
N ASP A 41 9.53 -3.86 -3.14
CA ASP A 41 9.14 -2.85 -2.16
C ASP A 41 7.65 -2.93 -1.82
N PHE A 42 7.28 -2.30 -0.71
CA PHE A 42 5.89 -2.23 -0.27
C PHE A 42 5.52 -0.89 0.35
N VAL A 43 4.22 -0.62 0.45
CA VAL A 43 3.67 0.48 1.25
C VAL A 43 2.73 -0.08 2.30
N LEU A 44 2.71 0.52 3.50
CA LEU A 44 1.83 0.09 4.57
C LEU A 44 0.40 0.60 4.32
N ILE A 45 -0.58 -0.26 4.54
CA ILE A 45 -2.00 0.08 4.47
C ILE A 45 -2.46 0.44 5.89
N PRO A 46 -2.80 1.72 6.16
CA PRO A 46 -3.26 2.15 7.47
C PRO A 46 -4.60 1.48 7.82
N PHE A 47 -4.65 0.80 8.97
CA PHE A 47 -5.86 0.06 9.35
C PHE A 47 -6.99 0.97 9.85
N SER A 48 -6.72 1.91 10.76
CA SER A 48 -7.74 2.83 11.30
C SER A 48 -7.25 4.28 11.34
N PRO A 49 -7.10 4.96 10.18
CA PRO A 49 -6.71 6.36 10.17
C PRO A 49 -7.92 7.27 10.45
N SER A 50 -7.75 8.15 11.44
CA SER A 50 -8.72 9.22 11.75
C SER A 50 -8.48 10.49 10.94
N ASP A 51 -7.29 10.66 10.34
CA ASP A 51 -6.91 11.85 9.58
C ASP A 51 -7.10 11.65 8.05
N ARG A 52 -7.82 12.57 7.41
CA ARG A 52 -8.05 12.61 5.96
C ARG A 52 -6.77 12.77 5.15
N ARG A 53 -5.72 13.39 5.71
CA ARG A 53 -4.41 13.56 5.06
C ARG A 53 -3.73 12.21 4.78
N VAL A 54 -4.02 11.19 5.59
CA VAL A 54 -3.48 9.84 5.43
C VAL A 54 -3.90 9.22 4.11
N VAL A 55 -5.14 9.45 3.65
CA VAL A 55 -5.63 8.93 2.37
C VAL A 55 -4.83 9.51 1.20
N LYS A 56 -4.63 10.83 1.18
CA LYS A 56 -3.84 11.51 0.15
C LYS A 56 -2.38 11.06 0.16
N HIS A 57 -1.80 10.90 1.35
CA HIS A 57 -0.41 10.45 1.46
C HIS A 57 -0.26 9.00 0.97
N LEU A 58 -1.18 8.12 1.35
CA LEU A 58 -1.21 6.73 0.86
C LEU A 58 -1.35 6.67 -0.67
N GLN A 59 -2.22 7.51 -1.25
CA GLN A 59 -2.35 7.63 -2.71
C GLN A 59 -1.02 7.95 -3.37
N ALA A 60 -0.31 8.96 -2.85
CA ALA A 60 0.98 9.37 -3.39
C ALA A 60 2.07 8.30 -3.20
N GLN A 61 2.02 7.53 -2.11
CA GLN A 61 2.93 6.41 -1.89
C GLN A 61 2.67 5.25 -2.85
N ILE A 62 1.41 4.88 -3.05
CA ILE A 62 1.02 3.82 -4.00
C ILE A 62 1.42 4.19 -5.42
N ARG A 63 1.18 5.44 -5.83
CA ARG A 63 1.60 5.93 -7.14
C ARG A 63 3.12 5.84 -7.33
N ARG A 64 3.90 6.27 -6.33
CA ARG A 64 5.37 6.16 -6.36
C ARG A 64 5.86 4.71 -6.41
N LEU A 65 5.21 3.82 -5.67
CA LEU A 65 5.50 2.38 -5.70
C LEU A 65 5.16 1.77 -7.06
N ALA A 66 4.04 2.17 -7.67
CA ALA A 66 3.58 1.67 -8.96
C ALA A 66 4.48 2.12 -10.12
N GLU A 67 4.83 3.42 -10.16
CA GLU A 67 5.58 4.04 -11.24
C GLU A 67 7.09 3.75 -11.16
N TYR A 68 7.68 3.91 -9.97
CA TYR A 68 9.14 3.86 -9.80
C TYR A 68 9.61 2.66 -8.99
N GLY A 69 8.68 1.84 -8.48
CA GLY A 69 9.04 0.76 -7.58
C GLY A 69 9.52 1.22 -6.21
N ARG A 70 9.32 2.50 -5.84
CA ARG A 70 9.88 3.10 -4.61
C ARG A 70 8.88 3.01 -3.46
N GLY A 71 9.17 2.15 -2.48
CA GLY A 71 8.42 2.03 -1.23
C GLY A 71 9.33 1.79 -0.03
N PHE A 72 8.78 1.19 1.01
CA PHE A 72 9.58 0.58 2.06
C PHE A 72 10.24 -0.69 1.51
N ILE A 73 11.55 -0.81 1.70
CA ILE A 73 12.32 -1.97 1.28
C ILE A 73 12.04 -3.12 2.27
N ASN A 74 11.69 -4.30 1.76
CA ASN A 74 11.39 -5.49 2.60
C ASN A 74 12.64 -6.17 3.20
N GLY A 75 13.77 -5.48 3.25
CA GLY A 75 15.06 -6.01 3.69
C GLY A 75 15.78 -5.05 4.63
N LYS A 76 16.21 -5.58 5.77
CA LYS A 76 17.22 -5.00 6.65
C LYS A 76 18.37 -4.44 5.80
N HIS A 77 18.66 -3.16 5.94
CA HIS A 77 20.02 -2.68 5.68
C HIS A 77 20.84 -3.11 6.91
N HIS A 78 21.75 -4.07 6.68
CA HIS A 78 22.85 -4.54 7.54
C HIS A 78 22.57 -4.65 9.04
#